data_AF-A0A817QIQ5-F1
#
_entry.id   AF-A0A817QIQ5-F1
#
_cell.length_a   1.000
_cell.length_b   1.000
_cell.length_c   1.000
_cell.angle_alpha   90.00
_cell.angle_beta   90.00
_cell.angle_gamma   90.00
#
_symmetry.space_group_name_H-M   'P 1'
#
loop_
_entity.id
_entity.type
_entity.pdbx_description
1 polymer ?
#
loop_
_entity_poly.entity_id
_entity_poly.type
_entity_poly.pdbx_seq_one_letter_code
_entity_poly.pdbx_strand_id
1 'polypeptide(L)'
;MDKTKNHVKISLDQLTEQIQSSEKLNNYTELDLRRWIKQLEELRILLEKPSSISIVEDEKPSSFIHTIKVIDNQSLLNSSLILEKFKSNSQKSTDSLEEHFFLIFGPCQLSEDDCVVTHSSYRAGLSQISDINHYSSGKHATDFLIERKGIKNIFIGIISSSHKIISPIFDYSIHGWWNLDHVIINGERKGDNGNETIETGDKITLIIDCDHQQIQIEHHRTKRLVQLPINLDVCPFPWKILVRLLAGGDSIRILHYSKSNIICFILCETIIHY
;
A
#
# COMPACT_ATOMS: atom_id res chain seq x y z
N MET A 1 29.81 -12.62 -12.92
CA MET A 1 29.35 -11.59 -13.87
C MET A 1 28.36 -12.14 -14.91
N ASP A 2 28.47 -13.40 -15.33
CA ASP A 2 27.63 -13.95 -16.41
C ASP A 2 26.15 -14.14 -16.06
N LYS A 3 25.78 -14.31 -14.78
CA LYS A 3 24.39 -14.53 -14.38
C LYS A 3 23.46 -13.35 -14.70
N THR A 4 23.86 -12.13 -14.36
CA THR A 4 23.08 -10.91 -14.64
C THR A 4 22.97 -10.66 -16.14
N LYS A 5 24.08 -10.83 -16.87
CA LYS A 5 24.10 -10.69 -18.33
C LYS A 5 23.17 -11.70 -19.01
N ASN A 6 23.18 -12.95 -18.54
CA ASN A 6 22.30 -13.99 -19.05
C ASN A 6 20.84 -13.71 -18.70
N HIS A 7 20.55 -13.22 -17.49
CA HIS A 7 19.20 -12.82 -17.10
C HIS A 7 18.66 -11.69 -17.98
N VAL A 8 19.44 -10.60 -18.15
CA VAL A 8 19.04 -9.48 -19.02
C VAL A 8 18.80 -9.96 -20.45
N LYS A 9 19.66 -10.84 -20.97
CA LYS A 9 19.48 -11.42 -22.30
C LYS A 9 18.17 -12.20 -22.41
N ILE A 10 17.88 -13.10 -21.46
CA ILE A 10 16.66 -13.90 -21.45
C ILE A 10 15.42 -12.99 -21.39
N SER A 11 15.43 -11.97 -20.53
CA SER A 11 14.31 -11.02 -20.42
C SER A 11 14.11 -10.20 -21.69
N LEU A 12 15.19 -9.80 -22.36
CA LEU A 12 15.12 -9.07 -23.63
C LEU A 12 14.58 -9.95 -24.76
N ASP A 13 15.01 -11.22 -24.82
CA ASP A 13 14.52 -12.20 -25.79
C ASP A 13 13.02 -12.45 -25.58
N GLN A 14 12.57 -12.63 -24.33
CA GLN A 14 11.16 -12.77 -23.97
C GLN A 14 10.32 -11.54 -24.35
N LEU A 15 10.81 -10.34 -24.08
CA LEU A 15 10.12 -9.11 -24.46
C LEU A 15 9.98 -9.00 -25.99
N THR A 16 11.04 -9.36 -26.71
CA THR A 16 11.06 -9.37 -28.17
C THR A 16 10.02 -10.36 -28.73
N GLU A 17 9.92 -11.56 -28.15
CA GLU A 17 8.90 -12.55 -28.53
C GLU A 17 7.47 -12.05 -28.26
N GLN A 18 7.23 -11.37 -27.13
CA GLN A 18 5.92 -10.80 -26.81
C GLN A 18 5.50 -9.72 -27.80
N ILE A 19 6.43 -8.84 -28.18
CA ILE A 19 6.17 -7.77 -29.16
C ILE A 19 5.87 -8.39 -30.54
N GLN A 20 6.71 -9.32 -31.00
CA GLN A 20 6.54 -9.96 -32.31
C GLN A 20 5.25 -10.80 -32.42
N SER A 21 4.88 -11.50 -31.35
CA SER A 21 3.63 -12.28 -31.32
C SER A 21 2.40 -11.37 -31.37
N SER A 22 2.43 -10.25 -30.64
CA SER A 22 1.34 -9.27 -30.64
C SER A 22 1.22 -8.49 -31.95
N GLU A 23 2.35 -8.21 -32.61
CA GLU A 23 2.38 -7.60 -33.95
C GLU A 23 1.77 -8.51 -35.01
N LYS A 24 2.13 -9.81 -35.01
CA LYS A 24 1.57 -10.81 -35.95
C LYS A 24 0.05 -10.97 -35.80
N LEU A 25 -0.45 -10.86 -34.58
CA LEU A 25 -1.87 -10.98 -34.27
C LEU A 25 -2.62 -9.65 -34.40
N ASN A 26 -1.90 -8.54 -34.60
CA ASN A 26 -2.41 -7.18 -34.72
C ASN A 26 -3.35 -6.80 -33.57
N ASN A 27 -3.05 -7.28 -32.35
CA ASN A 27 -3.95 -7.27 -31.20
C ASN A 27 -3.38 -6.55 -29.96
N TYR A 28 -2.35 -5.72 -30.13
CA TYR A 28 -1.78 -4.97 -29.01
C TYR A 28 -2.66 -3.78 -28.62
N THR A 29 -2.74 -3.52 -27.32
CA THR A 29 -3.46 -2.38 -26.74
C THR A 29 -2.48 -1.33 -26.22
N GLU A 30 -2.98 -0.14 -25.88
CA GLU A 30 -2.17 0.90 -25.21
C GLU A 30 -1.58 0.38 -23.87
N LEU A 31 -2.30 -0.52 -23.20
CA LEU A 31 -1.86 -1.12 -21.95
C LEU A 31 -0.61 -2.00 -22.16
N ASP A 32 -0.56 -2.75 -23.26
CA ASP A 32 0.59 -3.58 -23.62
C ASP A 32 1.82 -2.73 -23.94
N LEU A 33 1.63 -1.62 -24.67
CA LEU A 33 2.71 -0.67 -24.97
C LEU A 33 3.30 -0.06 -23.68
N ARG A 34 2.44 0.41 -22.76
CA ARG A 34 2.89 0.94 -21.47
C ARG A 34 3.63 -0.11 -20.65
N ARG A 35 3.19 -1.37 -20.71
CA ARG A 35 3.86 -2.49 -20.05
C ARG A 35 5.25 -2.73 -20.60
N TRP A 36 5.40 -2.80 -21.93
CA TRP A 36 6.71 -3.04 -22.56
C TRP A 36 7.69 -1.88 -22.32
N ILE A 37 7.21 -0.64 -22.38
CA ILE A 37 8.03 0.54 -22.06
C ILE A 37 8.57 0.44 -20.62
N LYS A 38 7.72 0.07 -19.67
CA LYS A 38 8.12 -0.12 -18.27
C LYS A 38 9.18 -1.23 -18.12
N GLN A 39 8.99 -2.37 -18.78
CA GLN A 39 9.94 -3.49 -18.75
C GLN A 39 11.30 -3.12 -19.37
N LEU A 40 11.30 -2.34 -20.47
CA LEU A 40 12.52 -1.81 -21.07
C LEU A 40 13.28 -0.88 -20.13
N GLU A 41 12.57 0.01 -19.43
CA GLU A 41 13.20 0.94 -18.48
C GLU A 41 13.80 0.19 -17.28
N GLU A 42 13.14 -0.86 -16.78
CA GLU A 42 13.68 -1.72 -15.72
C GLU A 42 14.96 -2.46 -16.17
N LEU A 43 14.97 -3.01 -17.38
CA LEU A 43 16.17 -3.65 -17.96
C LEU A 43 17.31 -2.65 -18.16
N ARG A 44 16.97 -1.42 -18.58
CA ARG A 44 17.93 -0.33 -18.72
C ARG A 44 18.57 0.03 -17.38
N ILE A 45 17.79 0.17 -16.32
CA ILE A 45 18.29 0.47 -14.96
C ILE A 45 19.25 -0.64 -14.49
N LEU A 46 18.93 -1.91 -14.75
CA LEU A 46 19.80 -3.05 -14.43
C LEU A 46 21.14 -3.01 -15.17
N LEU A 47 21.15 -2.50 -16.41
CA LEU A 47 22.37 -2.36 -17.22
C LEU A 47 23.21 -1.15 -16.84
N GLU A 48 22.57 -0.01 -16.55
CA GLU A 48 23.26 1.24 -16.21
C GLU A 48 23.86 1.22 -14.80
N LYS A 49 23.28 0.45 -13.87
CA LYS A 49 23.78 0.29 -12.51
C LYS A 49 24.10 -1.18 -12.21
N PRO A 50 25.24 -1.71 -12.72
CA PRO A 50 25.67 -3.04 -12.35
C PRO A 50 25.84 -3.11 -10.83
N SER A 51 25.37 -4.21 -10.24
CA SER A 51 25.34 -4.46 -8.81
C SER A 51 26.71 -4.14 -8.18
N SER A 52 26.81 -3.02 -7.46
CA SER A 52 28.02 -2.69 -6.73
C SER A 52 28.06 -3.57 -5.49
N ILE A 53 28.77 -4.69 -5.57
CA ILE A 53 29.09 -5.50 -4.40
C ILE A 53 30.04 -4.67 -3.54
N SER A 54 29.53 -4.11 -2.44
CA SER A 54 30.37 -3.46 -1.44
C SER A 54 30.80 -4.50 -0.42
N ILE A 55 32.11 -4.75 -0.35
CA ILE A 55 32.72 -5.53 0.72
C ILE A 55 32.90 -4.56 1.89
N VAL A 56 32.18 -4.78 2.99
CA VAL A 56 32.30 -3.95 4.20
C VAL A 56 33.00 -4.77 5.27
N GLU A 57 34.09 -4.24 5.81
CA GLU A 57 34.78 -4.84 6.95
C GLU A 57 33.97 -4.58 8.24
N ASP A 58 33.82 -5.60 9.08
CA ASP A 58 33.07 -5.49 10.33
C ASP A 58 33.86 -4.60 11.32
N GLU A 59 33.31 -3.45 11.70
CA GLU A 59 33.99 -2.44 12.56
C GLU A 59 34.23 -2.89 14.02
N LYS A 60 34.01 -4.17 14.35
CA LYS A 60 34.22 -4.72 15.70
C LYS A 60 35.41 -5.69 15.75
N PRO A 61 36.58 -5.24 16.22
CA PRO A 61 37.80 -6.06 16.26
C PRO A 61 37.87 -7.09 17.41
N SER A 62 36.73 -7.53 17.98
CA SER A 62 36.76 -8.40 19.17
C SER A 62 36.88 -9.90 18.87
N SER A 63 36.94 -10.32 17.61
CA SER A 63 37.13 -11.74 17.22
C SER A 63 38.35 -11.91 16.33
N PHE A 64 39.20 -12.90 16.64
CA PHE A 64 40.36 -13.30 15.83
C PHE A 64 39.98 -13.76 14.40
N ILE A 65 38.71 -14.05 14.16
CA ILE A 65 38.17 -14.40 12.84
C ILE A 65 37.50 -13.15 12.26
N HIS A 66 38.05 -12.63 11.16
CA HIS A 66 37.46 -11.52 10.42
C HIS A 66 36.33 -12.08 9.55
N THR A 67 35.09 -11.72 9.87
CA THR A 67 33.93 -12.14 9.07
C THR A 67 33.71 -11.11 7.97
N ILE A 68 33.95 -11.48 6.72
CA ILE A 68 33.64 -10.63 5.57
C ILE A 68 32.13 -10.71 5.32
N LYS A 69 31.40 -9.63 5.58
CA LYS A 69 29.98 -9.52 5.21
C LYS A 69 29.87 -8.99 3.78
N VAL A 70 29.48 -9.86 2.87
CA VAL A 70 29.09 -9.46 1.51
C VAL A 70 27.64 -8.99 1.58
N ILE A 71 27.43 -7.69 1.48
CA ILE A 71 26.08 -7.10 1.47
C ILE A 71 25.66 -6.95 0.00
N ASP A 72 24.62 -7.69 -0.40
CA ASP A 72 23.98 -7.50 -1.69
C ASP A 72 22.86 -6.45 -1.57
N ASN A 73 23.14 -5.26 -2.11
CA ASN A 73 22.20 -4.14 -2.10
C ASN A 73 20.96 -4.37 -2.99
N GLN A 74 20.91 -5.46 -3.79
CA GLN A 74 19.74 -5.77 -4.63
C GLN A 74 18.53 -6.30 -3.85
N SER A 75 18.72 -6.81 -2.63
CA SER A 75 17.60 -7.31 -1.80
C SER A 75 16.54 -6.25 -1.49
N LEU A 76 16.90 -4.95 -1.54
CA LEU A 76 15.97 -3.84 -1.30
C LEU A 76 15.11 -3.47 -2.53
N LEU A 77 15.60 -3.73 -3.75
CA LEU A 77 14.90 -3.43 -5.01
C LEU A 77 13.96 -4.56 -5.45
N ASN A 78 14.15 -5.79 -4.98
CA ASN A 78 13.30 -6.93 -5.35
C ASN A 78 11.89 -6.88 -4.76
N SER A 79 11.60 -5.94 -3.86
CA SER A 79 10.25 -5.68 -3.34
C SER A 79 9.26 -5.27 -4.45
N SER A 80 9.72 -4.61 -5.52
CA SER A 80 8.85 -4.25 -6.66
C SER A 80 8.56 -5.39 -7.62
N LEU A 81 9.36 -6.49 -7.61
CA LEU A 81 9.19 -7.64 -8.50
C LEU A 81 8.10 -8.62 -8.02
N ILE A 82 7.71 -8.56 -6.74
CA ILE A 82 6.59 -9.34 -6.19
C ILE A 82 5.25 -8.88 -6.81
N LEU A 83 5.18 -7.64 -7.31
CA LEU A 83 3.98 -7.02 -7.87
C LEU A 83 3.45 -7.69 -9.15
N GLU A 84 4.29 -8.37 -9.95
CA GLU A 84 3.89 -8.90 -11.26
C GLU A 84 3.59 -10.41 -11.28
N LYS A 85 4.06 -11.19 -10.30
CA LYS A 85 3.79 -12.65 -10.24
C LYS A 85 2.34 -13.02 -9.88
N PHE A 86 1.56 -12.08 -9.33
CA PHE A 86 0.18 -12.33 -8.90
C PHE A 86 -0.89 -11.99 -9.95
N LYS A 87 -0.54 -11.31 -11.05
CA LYS A 87 -1.53 -10.88 -12.07
C LYS A 87 -1.92 -11.93 -13.10
N SER A 88 -1.23 -13.07 -13.18
CA SER A 88 -1.46 -14.04 -14.26
C SER A 88 -2.41 -15.20 -13.92
N ASN A 89 -3.06 -15.23 -12.75
CA ASN A 89 -3.91 -16.37 -12.35
C ASN A 89 -5.35 -16.07 -11.89
N SER A 90 -5.85 -14.83 -11.88
CA SER A 90 -7.21 -14.55 -11.37
C SER A 90 -8.26 -14.42 -12.49
N GLN A 91 -8.75 -15.56 -12.97
CA GLN A 91 -9.96 -15.59 -13.79
C GLN A 91 -10.87 -16.72 -13.33
N LYS A 92 -11.47 -16.58 -12.14
CA LYS A 92 -12.79 -17.13 -11.76
C LYS A 92 -13.05 -16.97 -10.26
N SER A 93 -13.89 -15.98 -9.92
CA SER A 93 -14.98 -16.03 -8.93
C SER A 93 -15.34 -14.59 -8.55
N THR A 94 -16.62 -14.32 -8.37
CA THR A 94 -17.13 -13.13 -7.66
C THR A 94 -16.86 -13.28 -6.17
N ASP A 95 -15.60 -13.53 -5.80
CA ASP A 95 -15.17 -13.60 -4.42
C ASP A 95 -15.15 -12.19 -3.85
N SER A 96 -15.59 -12.08 -2.60
CA SER A 96 -15.45 -10.87 -1.80
C SER A 96 -14.05 -10.30 -2.00
N LEU A 97 -13.96 -9.05 -2.42
CA LEU A 97 -12.70 -8.31 -2.45
C LEU A 97 -12.15 -8.29 -1.02
N GLU A 98 -11.25 -9.22 -0.71
CA GLU A 98 -10.57 -9.28 0.57
C GLU A 98 -9.60 -8.11 0.63
N GLU A 99 -9.95 -7.09 1.42
CA GLU A 99 -9.09 -5.92 1.62
C GLU A 99 -7.87 -6.30 2.46
N HIS A 100 -6.69 -6.28 1.85
CA HIS A 100 -5.41 -6.54 2.51
C HIS A 100 -4.38 -5.48 2.12
N PHE A 101 -3.38 -5.28 2.98
CA PHE A 101 -2.25 -4.43 2.65
C PHE A 101 -1.36 -5.13 1.62
N PHE A 102 -0.80 -4.37 0.69
CA PHE A 102 -0.02 -4.96 -0.40
C PHE A 102 1.30 -4.24 -0.64
N LEU A 103 1.26 -2.92 -0.71
CA LEU A 103 2.45 -2.11 -1.01
C LEU A 103 3.00 -1.48 0.26
N ILE A 104 4.25 -1.81 0.59
CA ILE A 104 4.97 -1.25 1.73
C ILE A 104 6.16 -0.43 1.23
N PHE A 105 6.33 0.75 1.80
CA PHE A 105 7.54 1.55 1.69
C PHE A 105 8.04 1.88 3.10
N GLY A 106 9.35 1.69 3.33
CA GLY A 106 9.96 1.93 4.65
C GLY A 106 9.94 0.72 5.59
N PRO A 107 10.36 0.90 6.86
CA PRO A 107 10.50 -0.18 7.82
C PRO A 107 9.15 -0.62 8.41
N CYS A 108 8.38 -1.36 7.63
CA CYS A 108 7.15 -2.01 8.05
C CYS A 108 7.20 -3.52 7.78
N GLN A 109 6.46 -4.27 8.58
CA GLN A 109 6.29 -5.71 8.45
C GLN A 109 4.80 -6.03 8.40
N LEU A 110 4.41 -6.88 7.45
CA LEU A 110 3.08 -7.47 7.39
C LEU A 110 3.03 -8.78 8.16
N SER A 111 1.87 -9.05 8.75
CA SER A 111 1.56 -10.27 9.46
C SER A 111 0.06 -10.59 9.36
N GLU A 112 -0.31 -11.82 9.71
CA GLU A 112 -1.71 -12.30 9.71
C GLU A 112 -2.38 -12.09 8.36
N ASP A 113 -1.87 -12.79 7.34
CA ASP A 113 -2.37 -12.74 5.96
C ASP A 113 -2.47 -11.30 5.42
N ASP A 114 -1.41 -10.53 5.67
CA ASP A 114 -1.26 -9.14 5.23
C ASP A 114 -2.36 -8.17 5.73
N CYS A 115 -3.09 -8.56 6.79
CA CYS A 115 -4.13 -7.74 7.40
C CYS A 115 -3.59 -6.80 8.48
N VAL A 116 -2.44 -7.14 9.08
CA VAL A 116 -1.79 -6.35 10.12
C VAL A 116 -0.49 -5.79 9.59
N VAL A 117 -0.30 -4.49 9.75
CA VAL A 117 0.98 -3.85 9.47
C VAL A 117 1.56 -3.20 10.71
N THR A 118 2.82 -3.54 11.00
CA THR A 118 3.58 -3.03 12.15
C THR A 118 4.82 -2.27 11.68
N HIS A 119 5.09 -1.10 12.25
CA HIS A 119 6.33 -0.36 12.04
C HIS A 119 7.49 -1.01 12.81
N SER A 120 8.45 -1.59 12.10
CA SER A 120 9.51 -2.44 12.67
C SER A 120 10.74 -1.67 13.15
N SER A 121 10.93 -0.41 12.73
CA SER A 121 12.10 0.40 13.11
C SER A 121 11.88 1.15 14.42
N TYR A 122 12.93 1.22 15.25
CA TYR A 122 12.97 2.08 16.44
C TYR A 122 13.15 3.57 16.10
N ARG A 123 13.75 3.87 14.93
CA ARG A 123 13.87 5.25 14.45
C ARG A 123 12.55 5.68 13.85
N ALA A 124 12.14 6.91 14.17
CA ALA A 124 11.03 7.56 13.49
C ALA A 124 11.27 7.50 11.98
N GLY A 125 10.37 6.82 11.28
CA GLY A 125 10.49 6.49 9.88
C GLY A 125 9.23 6.90 9.14
N LEU A 126 9.34 7.05 7.83
CA LEU A 126 8.21 7.40 6.97
C LEU A 126 7.69 6.11 6.32
N SER A 127 7.26 5.18 7.17
CA SER A 127 6.66 3.95 6.66
C SER A 127 5.28 4.26 6.08
N GLN A 128 5.06 3.80 4.87
CA GLN A 128 3.84 4.02 4.12
C GLN A 128 3.34 2.68 3.63
N ILE A 129 2.04 2.49 3.76
CA ILE A 129 1.38 1.24 3.44
C ILE A 129 0.16 1.59 2.62
N SER A 130 -0.05 0.83 1.56
CA SER A 130 -1.24 0.94 0.73
C SER A 130 -1.84 -0.43 0.48
N ASP A 131 -3.15 -0.42 0.36
CA ASP A 131 -3.94 -1.58 0.02
C ASP A 131 -3.78 -1.98 -1.47
N ILE A 132 -4.32 -3.15 -1.80
CA ILE A 132 -4.29 -3.66 -3.17
C ILE A 132 -5.33 -2.98 -4.07
N ASN A 133 -6.41 -2.45 -3.50
CA ASN A 133 -7.57 -2.02 -4.27
C ASN A 133 -7.37 -0.66 -4.93
N HIS A 134 -8.22 -0.40 -5.92
CA HIS A 134 -8.28 0.83 -6.68
C HIS A 134 -9.73 1.30 -6.74
N TYR A 135 -10.00 2.44 -6.13
CA TYR A 135 -11.34 2.98 -5.98
C TYR A 135 -11.58 4.09 -7.01
N SER A 136 -12.51 3.88 -7.95
CA SER A 136 -12.83 4.85 -9.00
C SER A 136 -14.32 5.17 -9.15
N SER A 137 -15.19 4.48 -8.41
CA SER A 137 -16.64 4.64 -8.46
C SER A 137 -17.28 4.03 -7.22
N GLY A 138 -18.47 4.46 -6.85
CA GLY A 138 -19.22 3.92 -5.73
C GLY A 138 -18.72 4.39 -4.36
N LYS A 139 -19.24 3.75 -3.32
CA LYS A 139 -18.93 4.02 -1.92
C LYS A 139 -18.37 2.78 -1.24
N HIS A 140 -17.20 2.92 -0.62
CA HIS A 140 -16.44 1.83 0.00
C HIS A 140 -16.14 2.19 1.44
N ALA A 141 -16.16 1.21 2.33
CA ALA A 141 -15.88 1.40 3.75
C ALA A 141 -14.92 0.33 4.23
N THR A 142 -13.80 0.77 4.81
CA THR A 142 -12.77 -0.09 5.37
C THR A 142 -12.63 0.21 6.84
N ASP A 143 -12.73 -0.84 7.65
CA ASP A 143 -12.57 -0.74 9.10
C ASP A 143 -11.14 -1.05 9.50
N PHE A 144 -10.61 -0.23 10.40
CA PHE A 144 -9.29 -0.37 10.99
C PHE A 144 -9.37 -0.53 12.49
N LEU A 145 -8.51 -1.37 13.05
CA LEU A 145 -8.22 -1.46 14.47
C LEU A 145 -6.80 -0.96 14.72
N ILE A 146 -6.66 0.02 15.62
CA ILE A 146 -5.35 0.50 16.07
C ILE A 146 -4.82 -0.47 17.13
N GLU A 147 -4.08 -1.50 16.71
CA GLU A 147 -3.57 -2.51 17.64
C GLU A 147 -2.52 -1.97 18.60
N ARG A 148 -1.70 -1.04 18.11
CA ARG A 148 -0.72 -0.33 18.94
C ARG A 148 -0.47 1.05 18.37
N LYS A 149 -0.57 2.07 19.21
CA LYS A 149 -0.16 3.44 18.91
C LYS A 149 0.99 3.83 19.83
N GLY A 150 2.10 4.24 19.24
CA GLY A 150 3.23 4.86 19.90
C GLY A 150 3.05 6.36 20.09
N ILE A 151 4.17 7.06 20.30
CA ILE A 151 4.18 8.50 20.62
C ILE A 151 3.87 9.44 19.44
N LYS A 152 3.71 8.90 18.23
CA LYS A 152 3.41 9.69 17.04
C LYS A 152 1.99 9.41 16.59
N ASN A 153 1.46 10.32 15.78
CA ASN A 153 0.16 10.13 15.16
C ASN A 153 0.26 9.15 14.01
N ILE A 154 -0.84 8.45 13.76
CA ILE A 154 -1.03 7.58 12.60
C ILE A 154 -1.80 8.39 11.55
N PHE A 155 -1.37 8.28 10.29
CA PHE A 155 -2.06 8.88 9.15
C PHE A 155 -2.95 7.84 8.51
N ILE A 156 -4.19 8.22 8.22
CA ILE A 156 -5.12 7.42 7.42
C ILE A 156 -5.74 8.35 6.38
N GLY A 157 -5.74 7.91 5.12
CA GLY A 157 -6.24 8.71 4.02
C GLY A 157 -6.17 7.98 2.70
N ILE A 158 -6.10 8.76 1.62
CA ILE A 158 -5.99 8.27 0.25
C ILE A 158 -4.84 8.94 -0.50
N ILE A 159 -4.45 8.29 -1.59
CA ILE A 159 -3.56 8.83 -2.62
C ILE A 159 -4.08 8.43 -4.00
N SER A 160 -3.81 9.23 -5.02
CA SER A 160 -4.05 8.81 -6.40
C SER A 160 -3.14 7.65 -6.77
N SER A 161 -3.70 6.64 -7.43
CA SER A 161 -2.98 5.44 -7.87
C SER A 161 -1.96 5.70 -8.98
N SER A 162 -2.02 6.86 -9.65
CA SER A 162 -0.98 7.29 -10.60
C SER A 162 0.32 7.65 -9.90
N HIS A 163 0.28 7.93 -8.59
CA HIS A 163 1.45 8.34 -7.81
C HIS A 163 2.06 7.13 -7.11
N LYS A 164 3.40 7.11 -7.08
CA LYS A 164 4.16 6.02 -6.46
C LYS A 164 4.43 6.34 -5.00
N ILE A 165 4.24 5.34 -4.15
CA ILE A 165 4.63 5.38 -2.74
C ILE A 165 6.14 5.12 -2.66
N ILE A 166 6.93 6.12 -3.03
CA ILE A 166 8.40 6.01 -3.08
C ILE A 166 9.11 7.16 -2.37
N SER A 167 8.38 8.21 -1.97
CA SER A 167 8.98 9.41 -1.39
C SER A 167 8.66 9.54 0.09
N PRO A 168 9.65 9.86 0.95
CA PRO A 168 9.40 10.27 2.33
C PRO A 168 8.49 11.52 2.40
N ILE A 169 8.52 12.36 1.38
CA ILE A 169 7.76 13.61 1.34
C ILE A 169 6.30 13.30 1.00
N PHE A 170 5.38 14.12 1.51
CA PHE A 170 3.99 14.05 1.07
C PHE A 170 3.90 14.43 -0.41
N ASP A 171 3.38 13.51 -1.20
CA ASP A 171 2.95 13.83 -2.56
C ASP A 171 1.77 14.79 -2.51
N TYR A 172 1.66 15.66 -3.51
CA TYR A 172 0.56 16.61 -3.61
C TYR A 172 -0.77 15.92 -3.83
N SER A 173 -0.82 14.64 -4.19
CA SER A 173 -2.06 13.88 -4.32
C SER A 173 -2.52 13.20 -3.03
N ILE A 174 -1.85 13.43 -1.89
CA ILE A 174 -2.23 12.82 -0.61
C ILE A 174 -3.28 13.66 0.12
N HIS A 175 -4.34 12.99 0.56
CA HIS A 175 -5.42 13.58 1.34
C HIS A 175 -5.80 12.68 2.51
N GLY A 176 -6.07 13.24 3.67
CA GLY A 176 -6.48 12.46 4.83
C GLY A 176 -6.27 13.19 6.15
N TRP A 177 -6.02 12.42 7.21
CA TRP A 177 -5.87 12.97 8.54
C TRP A 177 -4.73 12.31 9.30
N TRP A 178 -3.97 13.13 10.03
CA TRP A 178 -3.29 12.66 11.22
C TRP A 178 -4.26 12.82 12.40
N ASN A 179 -4.60 11.72 13.07
CA ASN A 179 -5.33 11.80 14.34
C ASN A 179 -6.69 12.55 14.26
N LEU A 180 -7.41 12.48 13.14
CA LEU A 180 -8.72 13.13 12.85
C LEU A 180 -8.74 14.67 12.82
N ASP A 181 -7.94 15.33 13.65
CA ASP A 181 -7.93 16.78 13.80
C ASP A 181 -6.96 17.50 12.85
N HIS A 182 -5.94 16.78 12.38
CA HIS A 182 -4.89 17.37 11.56
C HIS A 182 -5.09 16.94 10.11
N VAL A 183 -5.79 17.77 9.36
CA VAL A 183 -6.14 17.47 7.97
C VAL A 183 -4.93 17.67 7.06
N ILE A 184 -4.69 16.72 6.17
CA ILE A 184 -3.75 16.84 5.06
C ILE A 184 -4.56 17.02 3.77
N ILE A 185 -4.32 18.13 3.06
CA ILE A 185 -4.95 18.43 1.77
C ILE A 185 -3.85 18.78 0.80
N ASN A 186 -3.83 18.07 -0.33
CA ASN A 186 -2.80 18.20 -1.36
C ASN A 186 -1.37 17.99 -0.82
N GLY A 187 -1.19 17.04 0.10
CA GLY A 187 0.07 16.81 0.81
C GLY A 187 0.47 17.89 1.82
N GLU A 188 -0.29 18.99 1.93
CA GLU A 188 -0.03 20.07 2.86
C GLU A 188 -0.88 19.95 4.12
N ARG A 189 -0.30 20.31 5.26
CA ARG A 189 -0.99 20.31 6.54
C ARG A 189 -1.88 21.54 6.67
N LYS A 190 -3.15 21.34 7.04
CA LYS A 190 -4.09 22.40 7.39
C LYS A 190 -4.68 22.16 8.79
N GLY A 191 -4.74 23.22 9.58
CA GLY A 191 -5.31 23.20 10.94
C GLY A 191 -4.26 23.25 12.05
N ASP A 192 -4.74 23.50 13.27
CA ASP A 192 -3.92 23.66 14.47
C ASP A 192 -3.42 22.34 15.03
N ASN A 193 -2.48 22.44 15.98
CA ASN A 193 -2.03 21.31 16.80
C ASN A 193 -3.17 20.81 17.70
N GLY A 194 -4.13 20.06 17.15
CA GLY A 194 -5.19 19.41 17.91
C GLY A 194 -4.66 18.32 18.86
N ASN A 195 -5.41 18.07 19.93
CA ASN A 195 -5.13 17.02 20.91
C ASN A 195 -5.08 15.62 20.26
N GLU A 196 -4.34 14.70 20.87
CA GLU A 196 -4.34 13.28 20.47
C GLU A 196 -5.73 12.68 20.73
N THR A 197 -6.37 12.11 19.70
CA THR A 197 -7.76 11.64 19.71
C THR A 197 -7.84 10.12 19.50
N ILE A 198 -6.97 9.57 18.64
CA ILE A 198 -6.83 8.15 18.34
C ILE A 198 -5.92 7.51 19.40
N GLU A 199 -6.34 6.39 19.99
CA GLU A 199 -5.59 5.62 20.97
C GLU A 199 -5.46 4.14 20.57
N THR A 200 -4.65 3.38 21.31
CA THR A 200 -4.57 1.92 21.14
C THR A 200 -5.91 1.28 21.50
N GLY A 201 -6.40 0.37 20.66
CA GLY A 201 -7.69 -0.29 20.78
C GLY A 201 -8.83 0.43 20.08
N ASP A 202 -8.61 1.65 19.56
CA ASP A 202 -9.64 2.38 18.83
C ASP A 202 -9.95 1.72 17.48
N LYS A 203 -11.24 1.78 17.12
CA LYS A 203 -11.76 1.37 15.82
C LYS A 203 -12.14 2.58 14.99
N ILE A 204 -11.77 2.54 13.72
CA ILE A 204 -11.94 3.65 12.79
C ILE A 204 -12.45 3.09 11.46
N THR A 205 -13.45 3.74 10.86
CA THR A 205 -13.87 3.44 9.49
C THR A 205 -13.43 4.55 8.57
N LEU A 206 -12.66 4.22 7.53
CA LEU A 206 -12.42 5.10 6.39
C LEU A 206 -13.49 4.81 5.33
N ILE A 207 -14.23 5.84 4.94
CA ILE A 207 -15.25 5.75 3.90
C ILE A 207 -14.75 6.52 2.68
N ILE A 208 -14.63 5.84 1.55
CA ILE A 208 -14.25 6.41 0.26
C ILE A 208 -15.50 6.50 -0.61
N ASP A 209 -15.97 7.72 -0.85
CA ASP A 209 -17.17 7.99 -1.65
C ASP A 209 -16.75 8.63 -2.97
N CYS A 210 -16.48 7.78 -3.97
CA CYS A 210 -16.00 8.21 -5.28
C CYS A 210 -17.07 8.99 -6.04
N ASP A 211 -18.34 8.64 -5.86
CA ASP A 211 -19.46 9.29 -6.55
C ASP A 211 -19.63 10.74 -6.10
N HIS A 212 -19.37 11.03 -4.82
CA HIS A 212 -19.39 12.38 -4.26
C HIS A 212 -18.01 13.03 -4.13
N GLN A 213 -16.96 12.39 -4.67
CA GLN A 213 -15.58 12.90 -4.67
C GLN A 213 -15.10 13.32 -3.26
N GLN A 214 -15.33 12.47 -2.27
CA GLN A 214 -14.99 12.77 -0.88
C GLN A 214 -14.52 11.53 -0.14
N ILE A 215 -13.81 11.75 0.97
CA ILE A 215 -13.52 10.74 1.96
C ILE A 215 -14.06 11.16 3.31
N GLN A 216 -14.37 10.19 4.17
CA GLN A 216 -14.82 10.41 5.53
C GLN A 216 -14.07 9.48 6.48
N ILE A 217 -13.85 9.90 7.72
CA ILE A 217 -13.41 9.02 8.80
C ILE A 217 -14.41 9.09 9.95
N GLU A 218 -14.91 7.92 10.34
CA GLU A 218 -15.69 7.71 11.56
C GLU A 218 -14.82 7.12 12.67
N HIS A 219 -14.78 7.77 13.82
CA HIS A 219 -14.12 7.26 15.02
C HIS A 219 -15.13 6.63 15.97
N HIS A 220 -15.06 5.31 16.15
CA HIS A 220 -16.16 4.55 16.77
C HIS A 220 -16.33 4.83 18.26
N ARG A 221 -15.25 5.13 18.98
CA ARG A 221 -15.30 5.43 20.42
C ARG A 221 -15.91 6.80 20.71
N THR A 222 -15.51 7.83 19.94
CA THR A 222 -15.98 9.21 20.16
C THR A 222 -17.21 9.56 19.34
N LYS A 223 -17.66 8.67 18.44
CA LYS A 223 -18.77 8.88 17.48
C LYS A 223 -18.57 10.12 16.61
N ARG A 224 -17.33 10.53 16.43
CA ARG A 224 -16.98 11.68 15.59
C ARG A 224 -16.87 11.22 14.15
N LEU A 225 -17.56 11.92 13.26
CA LEU A 225 -17.44 11.77 11.82
C LEU A 225 -16.83 13.04 11.25
N VAL A 226 -15.74 12.91 10.50
CA VAL A 226 -15.11 14.01 9.77
C VAL A 226 -15.12 13.70 8.28
N GLN A 227 -15.30 14.74 7.46
CA GLN A 227 -15.39 14.62 6.00
C GLN A 227 -14.38 15.55 5.33
N LEU A 228 -13.80 15.08 4.23
CA LEU A 228 -12.87 15.84 3.40
C LEU A 228 -13.27 15.71 1.91
N PRO A 229 -13.73 16.81 1.26
CA PRO A 229 -13.91 16.82 -0.19
C PRO A 229 -12.55 16.75 -0.90
N ILE A 230 -12.50 16.05 -2.04
CA ILE A 230 -11.29 15.81 -2.82
C ILE A 230 -11.39 16.55 -4.15
N ASN A 231 -10.34 17.32 -4.47
CA ASN A 231 -10.21 17.93 -5.79
C ASN A 231 -9.56 16.93 -6.76
N LEU A 232 -10.33 16.49 -7.76
CA LEU A 232 -9.85 15.53 -8.77
C LEU A 232 -8.75 16.08 -9.69
N ASP A 233 -8.61 17.40 -9.82
CA ASP A 233 -7.51 18.00 -10.58
C ASP A 233 -6.15 17.72 -9.91
N VAL A 234 -6.15 17.47 -8.59
CA VAL A 234 -4.95 17.25 -7.79
C VAL A 234 -4.80 15.77 -7.42
N CYS A 235 -5.89 15.11 -7.05
CA CYS A 235 -5.93 13.69 -6.72
C CYS A 235 -6.93 12.95 -7.62
N PRO A 236 -6.54 12.62 -8.86
CA PRO A 236 -7.43 11.95 -9.80
C PRO A 236 -7.67 10.48 -9.42
N PHE A 237 -8.77 9.92 -9.91
CA PHE A 237 -9.03 8.48 -9.82
C PHE A 237 -8.02 7.66 -10.65
N PRO A 238 -7.85 6.35 -10.34
CA PRO A 238 -8.36 5.67 -9.15
C PRO A 238 -7.61 6.09 -7.88
N TRP A 239 -8.28 6.05 -6.74
CA TRP A 239 -7.67 6.25 -5.43
C TRP A 239 -7.24 4.92 -4.80
N LYS A 240 -6.34 5.01 -3.83
CA LYS A 240 -5.91 3.91 -2.96
C LYS A 240 -5.93 4.37 -1.52
N ILE A 241 -6.12 3.43 -0.60
CA ILE A 241 -5.92 3.70 0.83
C ILE A 241 -4.43 3.89 1.07
N LEU A 242 -4.10 4.90 1.86
CA LEU A 242 -2.75 5.19 2.33
C LEU A 242 -2.76 5.29 3.86
N VAL A 243 -1.92 4.49 4.49
CA VAL A 243 -1.65 4.53 5.92
C VAL A 243 -0.18 4.87 6.13
N ARG A 244 0.12 5.76 7.09
CA ARG A 244 1.51 6.00 7.51
C ARG A 244 1.67 5.77 9.00
N LEU A 245 2.70 5.00 9.34
CA LEU A 245 3.10 4.69 10.71
C LEU A 245 4.45 5.37 10.98
N LEU A 246 4.58 6.07 12.10
CA LEU A 246 5.73 6.95 12.34
C LEU A 246 6.57 6.54 13.56
N ALA A 247 5.99 5.86 14.54
CA ALA A 247 6.69 5.40 15.73
C ALA A 247 6.95 3.89 15.67
N GLY A 248 8.08 3.47 16.23
CA GLY A 248 8.41 2.05 16.36
C GLY A 248 7.37 1.30 17.17
N GLY A 249 6.89 0.20 16.61
CA GLY A 249 5.83 -0.62 17.19
C GLY A 249 4.41 -0.14 16.89
N ASP A 250 4.21 1.00 16.21
CA ASP A 250 2.88 1.34 15.68
C ASP A 250 2.34 0.14 14.89
N SER A 251 1.10 -0.26 15.14
CA SER A 251 0.44 -1.37 14.45
C SER A 251 -1.02 -1.04 14.20
N ILE A 252 -1.47 -1.37 12.99
CA ILE A 252 -2.85 -1.20 12.53
C ILE A 252 -3.28 -2.44 11.75
N ARG A 253 -4.53 -2.83 11.96
CA ARG A 253 -5.16 -4.00 11.34
C ARG A 253 -6.33 -3.56 10.49
N ILE A 254 -6.45 -4.09 9.27
CA ILE A 254 -7.72 -4.08 8.51
C ILE A 254 -8.65 -5.13 9.10
N LEU A 255 -9.85 -4.72 9.45
CA LEU A 255 -10.90 -5.62 9.93
C LEU A 255 -11.73 -6.09 8.74
N HIS A 256 -11.63 -7.38 8.40
CA HIS A 256 -12.56 -7.96 7.46
C HIS A 256 -13.96 -7.99 8.04
N TYR A 257 -14.93 -7.50 7.28
CA TYR A 257 -16.31 -7.95 7.41
C TYR A 257 -16.36 -9.40 6.94
N SER A 258 -16.10 -10.34 7.86
CA SER A 258 -16.57 -11.69 7.62
C SER A 258 -18.09 -11.57 7.48
N LYS A 259 -18.62 -11.87 6.29
CA LYS A 259 -20.07 -11.98 6.05
C LYS A 259 -20.72 -13.09 6.92
N SER A 260 -19.98 -13.68 7.85
CA SER A 260 -20.29 -14.90 8.56
C SER A 260 -21.31 -14.79 9.70
N ASN A 261 -21.97 -13.64 9.93
CA ASN A 261 -23.03 -13.56 10.94
C ASN A 261 -24.24 -12.68 10.56
N ILE A 262 -24.52 -12.49 9.28
CA ILE A 262 -25.90 -12.16 8.85
C ILE A 262 -26.63 -13.48 8.60
N ILE A 263 -26.72 -14.32 9.63
CA ILE A 263 -27.92 -15.14 9.79
C ILE A 263 -28.95 -14.15 10.30
N CYS A 264 -29.59 -13.50 9.33
CA CYS A 264 -30.69 -12.59 9.57
C CYS A 264 -31.72 -13.34 10.42
N PHE A 265 -32.01 -12.78 11.60
CA PHE A 265 -33.15 -13.09 12.47
C PHE A 265 -34.49 -12.74 11.78
N ILE A 266 -34.65 -13.09 10.50
CA ILE A 266 -35.94 -13.09 9.81
C ILE A 266 -36.54 -14.47 10.06
N LEU A 267 -37.21 -14.64 11.20
CA LEU A 267 -38.31 -15.59 11.44
C LEU A 267 -38.64 -15.56 12.94
N CYS A 268 -39.15 -14.42 13.43
CA CYS A 268 -39.87 -14.41 14.71
C CYS A 268 -40.86 -13.23 14.81
N GLU A 269 -41.60 -12.96 13.74
CA GLU A 269 -42.86 -12.22 13.84
C GLU A 269 -43.93 -12.86 12.95
N THR A 270 -44.43 -14.02 13.38
CA THR A 270 -45.80 -14.42 13.07
C THR A 270 -46.52 -14.63 14.38
N ILE A 271 -46.77 -13.53 15.09
CA ILE A 271 -47.71 -13.51 16.20
C ILE A 271 -49.12 -13.62 15.61
N ILE A 272 -49.65 -14.84 15.71
CA ILE A 272 -51.02 -15.20 16.06
C ILE A 272 -52.00 -14.02 16.10
N HIS A 273 -52.86 -13.91 15.08
CA HIS A 273 -54.17 -13.29 15.25
C HIS A 273 -55.21 -14.40 15.39
N TYR A 274 -55.76 -14.47 16.60
CA TYR A 274 -57.07 -15.03 16.94
C TYR A 274 -58.19 -14.24 16.24
#